data_AF-A0A7L0PMN7-F1
#
_entry.id   AF-A0A7L0PMN7-F1
#
_cell.length_a   1.000
_cell.length_b   1.000
_cell.length_c   1.000
_cell.angle_alpha   90.00
_cell.angle_beta   90.00
_cell.angle_gamma   90.00
#
_symmetry.space_group_name_H-M   'P 1'
#
loop_
_entity.id
_entity.type
_entity.pdbx_description
1 polymer ?
#
loop_
_entity_poly.entity_id
_entity_poly.type
_entity_poly.pdbx_seq_one_letter_code
_entity_poly.pdbx_strand_id
1 'polypeptide(L)'
;GLGFNIVGGTDQQYISNDSSIYVSRIKKDGAAYLDGRLQEGDKILAVNGRDLKDLRHKDAVELFRNAGYDVSLKIQRRLQPQNGPVGHQGDGESGGLPLAAILVPGLALAAAAVWILLRYRQRM
;
A
#
# COMPACT_ATOMS: atom_id res chain seq x y z
N GLY A 1 9.20 15.41 -12.90
CA GLY A 1 7.94 14.85 -12.36
C GLY A 1 8.12 14.57 -10.88
N LEU A 2 7.05 14.56 -10.09
CA LEU A 2 7.13 14.54 -8.62
C LEU A 2 7.57 13.19 -8.01
N GLY A 3 7.66 12.13 -8.81
CA GLY A 3 8.21 10.84 -8.36
C GLY A 3 7.21 9.94 -7.63
N PHE A 4 5.91 10.15 -7.79
CA PHE A 4 4.86 9.27 -7.27
C PHE A 4 3.67 9.22 -8.22
N ASN A 5 2.83 8.19 -8.07
CA ASN A 5 1.56 8.03 -8.77
C ASN A 5 0.40 8.28 -7.81
N ILE A 6 -0.71 8.76 -8.35
CA ILE A 6 -1.95 8.98 -7.60
C ILE A 6 -3.10 8.13 -8.14
N VAL A 7 -4.06 7.85 -7.27
CA VAL A 7 -5.38 7.26 -7.56
C VAL A 7 -6.45 7.98 -6.76
N GLY A 8 -7.72 7.70 -7.01
CA GLY A 8 -8.83 8.38 -6.34
C GLY A 8 -9.38 9.56 -7.15
N GLY A 9 -10.30 10.29 -6.53
CA GLY A 9 -11.11 11.32 -7.16
C GLY A 9 -12.58 10.93 -7.21
N THR A 10 -13.45 11.92 -7.41
CA THR A 10 -14.92 11.72 -7.40
C THR A 10 -15.42 10.79 -8.51
N ASP A 11 -14.71 10.73 -9.63
CA ASP A 11 -14.99 9.89 -10.80
C ASP A 11 -14.25 8.55 -10.77
N GLN A 12 -13.25 8.39 -9.90
CA GLN A 12 -12.38 7.21 -9.82
C GLN A 12 -12.09 6.84 -8.36
N GLN A 13 -13.16 6.55 -7.60
CA GLN A 13 -13.05 6.23 -6.18
C GLN A 13 -12.13 5.01 -5.97
N TYR A 14 -11.05 5.22 -5.22
CA TYR A 14 -10.11 4.17 -4.85
C TYR A 14 -10.60 3.36 -3.64
N ILE A 15 -11.31 4.03 -2.72
CA ILE A 15 -11.95 3.42 -1.55
C ILE A 15 -13.45 3.71 -1.65
N SER A 16 -14.28 2.71 -1.39
CA SER A 16 -15.73 2.84 -1.48
C SER A 16 -16.25 3.99 -0.61
N ASN A 17 -17.03 4.89 -1.22
CA ASN A 17 -17.56 6.11 -0.60
C ASN A 17 -16.49 7.12 -0.14
N ASP A 18 -15.30 7.08 -0.75
CA ASP A 18 -14.25 8.07 -0.51
C ASP A 18 -13.68 8.60 -1.83
N SER A 19 -13.92 9.89 -2.07
CA SER A 19 -13.48 10.61 -3.27
C SER A 19 -12.10 11.27 -3.11
N SER A 20 -11.36 10.96 -2.05
CA SER A 20 -10.03 11.53 -1.79
C SER A 20 -8.97 11.05 -2.78
N ILE A 21 -7.88 11.81 -2.88
CA ILE A 21 -6.68 11.44 -3.65
C ILE A 21 -5.69 10.69 -2.76
N TYR A 22 -5.13 9.61 -3.29
CA TYR A 22 -4.20 8.73 -2.58
C TYR A 22 -2.92 8.52 -3.38
N VAL A 23 -1.80 8.35 -2.68
CA VAL A 23 -0.54 7.87 -3.27
C VAL A 23 -0.65 6.37 -3.52
N SER A 24 -0.64 5.96 -4.79
CA SER A 24 -0.68 4.52 -5.13
C SER A 24 0.70 3.91 -5.23
N ARG A 25 1.71 4.70 -5.61
CA ARG A 25 3.08 4.20 -5.78
C ARG A 25 4.11 5.30 -5.62
N ILE A 26 5.24 4.99 -4.98
CA ILE A 26 6.44 5.84 -5.00
C ILE A 26 7.42 5.31 -6.05
N LYS A 27 7.88 6.17 -6.95
CA LYS A 27 8.85 5.80 -7.99
C LYS A 27 10.25 5.74 -7.39
N LYS A 28 10.89 4.56 -7.44
CA LYS A 28 12.30 4.38 -7.04
C LYS A 28 13.19 5.41 -7.74
N ASP A 29 14.12 5.99 -6.98
CA ASP A 29 15.06 7.04 -7.42
C ASP A 29 14.36 8.33 -7.93
N GLY A 30 13.06 8.50 -7.69
CA GLY A 30 12.30 9.71 -7.98
C GLY A 30 12.38 10.75 -6.86
N ALA A 31 11.91 11.98 -7.11
CA ALA A 31 11.98 13.08 -6.14
C ALA A 31 11.32 12.74 -4.78
N ALA A 32 10.10 12.22 -4.79
CA ALA A 32 9.43 11.78 -3.56
C ALA A 32 10.12 10.61 -2.85
N TYR A 33 10.80 9.71 -3.59
CA TYR A 33 11.59 8.62 -3.01
C TYR A 33 12.84 9.15 -2.30
N LEU A 34 13.54 10.10 -2.94
CA LEU A 34 14.74 10.71 -2.39
C LEU A 34 14.44 11.61 -1.17
N ASP A 35 13.27 12.28 -1.15
CA ASP A 35 12.78 13.00 0.03
C ASP A 35 12.39 12.03 1.16
N GLY A 36 11.82 10.86 0.82
CA GLY A 36 11.60 9.74 1.74
C GLY A 36 10.48 9.93 2.76
N ARG A 37 9.80 11.08 2.79
CA ARG A 37 8.73 11.36 3.76
C ARG A 37 7.37 10.85 3.31
N LEU A 38 7.10 10.86 2.01
CA LEU A 38 5.85 10.41 1.40
C LEU A 38 5.84 8.88 1.26
N GLN A 39 4.70 8.25 1.56
CA GLN A 39 4.54 6.80 1.53
C GLN A 39 3.35 6.38 0.67
N GLU A 40 3.40 5.16 0.15
CA GLU A 40 2.25 4.53 -0.51
C GLU A 40 1.09 4.38 0.48
N GLY A 41 -0.12 4.68 0.03
CA GLY A 41 -1.32 4.70 0.86
C GLY A 41 -1.57 6.03 1.57
N ASP A 42 -0.66 7.01 1.53
CA ASP A 42 -0.92 8.34 2.08
C ASP A 42 -2.09 9.01 1.35
N LYS A 43 -3.04 9.56 2.12
CA LYS A 43 -4.11 10.42 1.59
C LYS A 43 -3.55 11.83 1.43
N ILE A 44 -3.67 12.41 0.24
CA ILE A 44 -3.25 13.79 -0.02
C ILE A 44 -4.48 14.70 0.12
N LEU A 45 -4.40 15.63 1.06
CA LEU A 45 -5.47 16.58 1.37
C LEU A 45 -5.30 17.89 0.59
N ALA A 46 -4.07 18.34 0.38
CA ALA A 46 -3.80 19.58 -0.34
C ALA A 46 -2.43 19.59 -1.02
N VAL A 47 -2.30 20.37 -2.09
CA VAL A 47 -1.06 20.66 -2.82
C VAL A 47 -0.86 22.16 -2.91
N ASN A 48 0.28 22.67 -2.43
CA ASN A 48 0.61 24.10 -2.39
C ASN A 48 -0.52 24.96 -1.78
N GLY A 49 -1.14 24.44 -0.71
CA GLY A 49 -2.26 25.09 -0.02
C GLY A 49 -3.62 24.98 -0.71
N ARG A 50 -3.73 24.36 -1.89
CA ARG A 50 -5.00 24.09 -2.58
C ARG A 50 -5.56 22.74 -2.17
N ASP A 51 -6.79 22.73 -1.67
CA ASP A 51 -7.48 21.52 -1.23
C ASP A 51 -7.79 20.59 -2.42
N LEU A 52 -7.65 19.28 -2.21
CA LEU A 52 -7.93 18.23 -3.20
C LEU A 52 -9.26 17.50 -2.96
N LYS A 53 -10.02 17.91 -1.93
CA LYS A 53 -11.31 17.32 -1.58
C LYS A 53 -12.31 17.48 -2.74
N ASP A 54 -13.04 16.39 -2.98
CA ASP A 54 -14.13 16.31 -3.97
C ASP A 54 -13.72 16.71 -5.40
N LEU A 55 -12.43 16.64 -5.73
CA LEU A 55 -11.95 16.84 -7.09
C LEU A 55 -12.10 15.58 -7.94
N ARG A 56 -12.27 15.78 -9.26
CA ARG A 56 -12.09 14.68 -10.21
C ARG A 56 -10.62 14.33 -10.29
N HIS A 57 -10.34 13.08 -10.67
CA HIS A 57 -8.99 12.57 -10.83
C HIS A 57 -8.15 13.47 -11.76
N LYS A 58 -8.72 13.85 -12.91
CA LYS A 58 -8.05 14.71 -13.89
C LYS A 58 -7.65 16.08 -13.31
N ASP A 59 -8.54 16.70 -12.56
CA ASP A 59 -8.30 18.03 -11.98
C ASP A 59 -7.18 17.97 -10.94
N ALA A 60 -7.14 16.90 -10.13
CA ALA A 60 -6.04 16.66 -9.20
C ALA A 60 -4.70 16.46 -9.95
N VAL A 61 -4.69 15.69 -11.05
CA VAL A 61 -3.49 15.53 -11.90
C VAL A 61 -3.00 16.87 -12.45
N GLU A 62 -3.90 17.74 -12.88
CA GLU A 62 -3.55 19.08 -13.38
C GLU A 62 -2.93 19.94 -12.28
N LEU A 63 -3.43 19.87 -11.04
CA LEU A 63 -2.81 20.57 -9.91
C LEU A 63 -1.37 20.09 -9.64
N PHE A 64 -1.10 18.78 -9.66
CA PHE A 64 0.25 18.26 -9.48
C PHE A 64 1.19 18.61 -10.64
N ARG A 65 0.69 18.61 -11.88
CA ARG A 65 1.49 19.02 -13.05
C ARG A 65 1.88 20.49 -12.98
N ASN A 66 0.99 21.34 -12.46
CA ASN A 66 1.19 22.77 -12.34
C ASN A 66 1.79 23.20 -10.99
N ALA A 67 2.17 22.26 -10.12
CA ALA A 67 2.67 22.55 -8.77
C ALA A 67 4.07 23.18 -8.77
N GLY A 68 4.79 23.15 -9.89
CA GLY A 68 6.14 23.72 -10.01
C GLY A 68 7.24 22.77 -9.52
N TYR A 69 8.40 23.35 -9.19
CA TYR A 69 9.59 22.60 -8.75
C TYR A 69 9.61 22.34 -7.23
N ASP A 70 9.02 23.26 -6.45
CA ASP A 70 8.84 23.12 -5.00
C ASP A 70 7.37 22.85 -4.70
N VAL A 71 7.11 21.74 -3.99
CA VAL A 71 5.75 21.26 -3.76
C VAL A 71 5.55 20.96 -2.28
N SER A 72 4.57 21.63 -1.68
CA SER A 72 4.12 21.37 -0.32
C SER A 72 2.86 20.51 -0.34
N LEU A 73 2.91 19.37 0.36
CA LEU A 73 1.77 18.45 0.47
C LEU A 73 1.25 18.43 1.91
N LYS A 74 -0.07 18.58 2.05
CA LYS A 74 -0.76 18.23 3.30
C LYS A 74 -1.29 16.81 3.17
N ILE A 75 -0.84 15.91 4.05
CA ILE A 75 -1.20 14.49 3.98
C ILE A 75 -1.88 14.02 5.26
N GLN A 76 -2.71 12.98 5.13
CA GLN A 76 -3.26 12.21 6.23
C GLN A 76 -2.77 10.77 6.10
N ARG A 77 -1.90 10.35 7.03
CA ARG A 77 -1.45 8.98 7.14
C ARG A 77 -2.35 8.22 8.08
N ARG A 78 -3.02 7.17 7.59
CA ARG A 78 -3.64 6.21 8.50
C ARG A 78 -2.50 5.38 9.06
N LEU A 79 -2.29 5.41 10.38
CA LEU A 79 -1.46 4.43 11.06
C LEU A 79 -2.19 3.09 10.97
N GLN A 80 -2.11 2.42 9.82
CA GLN A 80 -2.42 1.01 9.76
C GLN A 80 -1.29 0.35 10.58
N PRO A 81 -1.58 -0.33 11.70
CA PRO A 81 -0.56 -1.16 12.31
C PRO A 81 -0.07 -2.11 11.22
N GLN A 82 1.24 -2.11 10.97
CA GLN A 82 1.89 -2.87 9.90
C GLN A 82 1.90 -4.37 10.24
N ASN A 83 0.76 -4.94 10.60
CA ASN A 83 0.58 -6.33 11.02
C ASN A 83 0.51 -7.27 9.82
N GLY A 84 1.38 -7.06 8.84
CA GLY A 84 1.57 -7.93 7.70
C GLY A 84 3.03 -7.86 7.26
N PRO A 85 3.70 -9.01 7.01
CA PRO A 85 5.09 -8.99 6.61
C PRO A 85 5.22 -8.25 5.29
N VAL A 86 6.05 -7.20 5.29
CA VAL A 86 6.51 -6.51 4.08
C VAL A 86 7.29 -7.53 3.26
N GLY A 87 6.61 -8.14 2.29
CA GLY A 87 7.24 -8.94 1.25
C GLY A 87 8.02 -8.01 0.33
N HIS A 88 9.27 -7.72 0.70
CA HIS A 88 10.30 -7.36 -0.27
C HIS A 88 10.43 -8.55 -1.22
N GLN A 89 9.66 -8.55 -2.32
CA GLN A 89 9.79 -9.52 -3.40
C GLN A 89 10.99 -9.10 -4.25
N GLY A 90 12.18 -9.27 -3.68
CA GLY A 90 13.43 -9.41 -4.41
C GLY A 90 13.73 -10.91 -4.49
N ASP A 91 14.02 -11.34 -5.71
CA ASP A 91 15.00 -12.37 -6.03
C ASP A 91 14.66 -13.81 -5.61
N GLY A 92 15.02 -14.77 -6.47
CA GLY A 92 14.68 -16.17 -6.27
C GLY A 92 15.40 -16.81 -5.08
N GLU A 93 15.21 -18.12 -4.99
CA GLU A 93 15.94 -19.08 -4.16
C GLU A 93 15.16 -19.65 -2.95
N SER A 94 14.64 -20.84 -3.21
CA SER A 94 14.38 -21.99 -2.35
C SER A 94 14.69 -21.88 -0.84
N GLY A 95 13.69 -22.24 -0.04
CA GLY A 95 13.90 -22.97 1.22
C GLY A 95 13.95 -22.13 2.49
N GLY A 96 12.79 -21.82 3.06
CA GLY A 96 12.70 -21.29 4.42
C GLY A 96 11.24 -21.19 4.88
N LEU A 97 10.88 -21.95 5.92
CA LEU A 97 9.58 -21.88 6.56
C LEU A 97 9.40 -20.50 7.24
N PRO A 98 8.28 -19.78 7.07
CA PRO A 98 8.05 -18.54 7.82
C PRO A 98 7.78 -18.82 9.30
N LEU A 99 8.55 -18.13 10.15
CA LEU A 99 8.45 -18.06 11.62
C LEU A 99 7.15 -17.36 12.08
N ALA A 100 5.98 -17.94 11.79
CA ALA A 100 4.77 -17.65 12.54
C ALA A 100 4.76 -18.54 13.79
N ALA A 101 5.62 -18.19 14.75
CA ALA A 101 5.58 -18.76 16.09
C ALA A 101 4.25 -18.35 16.76
N ILE A 102 3.28 -19.25 16.67
CA ILE A 102 2.43 -19.75 17.76
C ILE A 102 2.19 -18.75 18.90
N LEU A 103 0.98 -18.17 18.95
CA LEU A 103 0.29 -17.96 20.22
C LEU A 103 -1.24 -17.88 20.00
N VAL A 104 -1.89 -19.04 19.95
CA VAL A 104 -3.32 -19.15 20.29
C VAL A 104 -3.43 -20.25 21.35
N PRO A 105 -3.53 -19.92 22.64
CA PRO A 105 -3.89 -20.88 23.67
C PRO A 105 -5.38 -21.20 23.52
N GLY A 106 -5.69 -22.48 23.26
CA GLY A 106 -7.04 -23.03 23.39
C GLY A 106 -7.85 -23.12 22.10
N LEU A 107 -7.53 -24.11 21.26
CA LEU A 107 -8.45 -24.97 20.47
C LEU A 107 -7.71 -25.61 19.28
N ALA A 108 -6.60 -26.31 19.57
CA ALA A 108 -6.01 -27.25 18.64
C ALA A 108 -6.83 -28.55 18.67
N LEU A 109 -7.31 -29.02 17.52
CA LEU A 109 -7.36 -30.43 17.09
C LEU A 109 -8.37 -30.65 15.93
N ALA A 110 -8.14 -30.07 14.74
CA ALA A 110 -8.86 -30.58 13.56
C ALA A 110 -8.13 -30.48 12.21
N ALA A 111 -7.25 -29.50 11.96
CA ALA A 111 -6.76 -29.27 10.60
C ALA A 111 -5.43 -29.96 10.23
N ALA A 112 -4.56 -30.28 11.20
CA ALA A 112 -3.22 -30.77 10.90
C ALA A 112 -3.17 -32.26 10.47
N ALA A 113 -4.08 -33.10 11.00
CA ALA A 113 -4.08 -34.54 10.71
C ALA A 113 -4.52 -34.88 9.28
N VAL A 114 -5.47 -34.10 8.73
CA VAL A 114 -6.02 -34.32 7.37
C VAL A 114 -4.95 -34.08 6.30
N TRP A 115 -4.11 -33.06 6.47
CA TRP A 115 -3.00 -32.75 5.56
C TRP A 115 -1.91 -33.83 5.56
N ILE A 116 -1.59 -34.38 6.73
CA ILE A 116 -0.61 -35.47 6.87
C ILE A 116 -1.14 -36.76 6.22
N LEU A 117 -2.43 -37.06 6.40
CA LEU A 117 -3.04 -38.27 5.85
C LEU A 117 -3.24 -38.22 4.33
N LEU A 118 -3.55 -37.04 3.77
CA LEU A 118 -3.65 -36.83 2.32
C LEU A 118 -2.29 -36.99 1.61
N ARG A 119 -1.18 -36.64 2.28
CA ARG A 119 0.17 -36.76 1.71
C ARG A 119 0.69 -38.21 1.68
N TYR A 120 0.20 -39.10 2.54
CA TYR A 120 0.66 -40.49 2.59
C TYR A 120 0.04 -41.40 1.51
N ARG A 121 -1.10 -41.02 0.90
CA ARG A 121 -1.82 -41.82 -0.12
C ARG A 121 -1.30 -41.70 -1.57
N GLN A 122 -0.24 -40.93 -1.83
CA GLN A 122 0.32 -40.79 -3.19
C GLN A 122 1.77 -41.27 -3.32
N ARG A 123 2.23 -42.14 -2.41
CA ARG A 123 3.58 -42.72 -2.46
C ARG A 123 3.63 -44.25 -2.39
N MET A 124 2.54 -44.93 -2.74
CA MET A 124 2.49 -46.34 -3.11
C MET A 124 1.49 -46.52 -4.25
#